data_AF-A0A815YLY4-F1
#
_entry.id   AF-A0A815YLY4-F1
#
_cell.length_a   1.000
_cell.length_b   1.000
_cell.length_c   1.000
_cell.angle_alpha   90.00
_cell.angle_beta   90.00
_cell.angle_gamma   90.00
#
_symmetry.space_group_name_H-M   'P 1'
#
loop_
_entity.id
_entity.type
_entity.pdbx_description
1 polymer ?
#
loop_
_entity_poly.entity_id
_entity_poly.type
_entity_poly.pdbx_seq_one_letter_code
_entity_poly.pdbx_strand_id
1 'polypeptide(L)'
;MLFLYTTLIAYVLQIALLLYVNATQQSSKIPRLLIISLDGFRHNYLHEHNLPTFNRFRNEGIQAKYGMQPTFPTMTFPNHISIATGMYQEDHGIVHNIFYDRLLNITIEMNHRDNRQWLNPKVEPLWITATKQKVKCAVLFWPACHNEFYGIRPLIYSWSYTDDIPFREKIDNALSYFRELPIQLVMLYHFEPDKQGHTYGPDSPKVRDTLIRLDGDIEYLLYKVKCELNDDLNIIILSDHGMTKVKGVIRPFVDKYLNKKSVETSILSGALFNVIPKNGLTEAVYNSLRNIPNVTVYKRYDIPERFRYSKPDHRLGEITVLPNSEGVILSSATKMKSYNKKGNHGWDNTLASMQAIFMARGPSFNINVSIRSLHSVDIYHIACRILKLHPNPHATAGSITLTTLDLSKNSIGDIGAQHLGDALQNNTTLTTLFLQENPIGVLGVQHLADALRKNTTLTTLYLSSHHIGAEGAQYLVHALHYNMTLVTLYFGNSHIGDLGAQHLADMLRNNTTLSALSLEGNEIGIHGIQHLTNTLQYNTTLVTLYLGNNRIQALGAQHLADVLPLRIDDKISKHLLSSKSCKKMF
;
A
#
# COMPACT_ATOMS: atom_id res chain seq x y z
N MET A 1 -40.45 -57.47 13.74
CA MET A 1 -39.28 -57.06 12.94
C MET A 1 -39.52 -55.79 12.15
N LEU A 2 -40.57 -55.70 11.31
CA LEU A 2 -40.82 -54.53 10.46
C LEU A 2 -40.94 -53.20 11.23
N PHE A 3 -41.59 -53.22 12.40
CA PHE A 3 -41.81 -52.02 13.24
C PHE A 3 -40.54 -51.49 13.93
N LEU A 4 -39.57 -52.36 14.21
CA LEU A 4 -38.27 -51.98 14.78
C LEU A 4 -37.36 -51.37 13.71
N TYR A 5 -37.49 -51.82 12.46
CA TYR A 5 -36.76 -51.25 11.33
C TYR A 5 -37.25 -49.85 10.95
N THR A 6 -38.57 -49.63 10.95
CA THR A 6 -39.14 -48.31 10.62
C THR A 6 -38.81 -47.25 11.67
N THR A 7 -38.81 -47.62 12.95
CA THR A 7 -38.44 -46.73 14.06
C THR A 7 -36.95 -46.40 14.06
N LEU A 8 -36.08 -47.37 13.75
CA LEU A 8 -34.64 -47.13 13.63
C LEU A 8 -34.31 -46.19 12.44
N ILE A 9 -34.93 -46.39 11.29
CA ILE A 9 -34.74 -45.53 10.10
C ILE A 9 -35.20 -44.10 10.39
N ALA A 10 -36.35 -43.91 11.06
CA ALA A 10 -36.84 -42.59 11.45
C ALA A 10 -35.87 -41.88 12.40
N TYR A 11 -35.29 -42.59 13.37
CA TYR A 11 -34.33 -42.02 14.32
C TYR A 11 -33.01 -41.63 13.65
N VAL A 12 -32.51 -42.46 12.73
CA VAL A 12 -31.30 -42.18 11.94
C VAL A 12 -31.52 -40.98 11.02
N LEU A 13 -32.67 -40.88 10.36
CA LEU A 13 -33.02 -39.72 9.52
C LEU A 13 -33.17 -38.44 10.35
N GLN A 14 -33.70 -38.53 11.56
CA GLN A 14 -33.84 -37.38 12.45
C GLN A 14 -32.48 -36.90 12.98
N ILE A 15 -31.57 -37.82 13.32
CA ILE A 15 -30.18 -37.49 13.68
C ILE A 15 -29.43 -36.94 12.47
N ALA A 16 -29.58 -37.53 11.28
CA ALA A 16 -28.96 -37.03 10.06
C ALA A 16 -29.47 -35.63 9.69
N LEU A 17 -30.77 -35.36 9.90
CA LEU A 17 -31.36 -34.05 9.72
C LEU A 17 -30.86 -33.05 10.77
N LEU A 18 -30.73 -33.45 12.04
CA LEU A 18 -30.14 -32.62 13.11
C LEU A 18 -28.65 -32.32 12.85
N LEU A 19 -27.88 -33.29 12.39
CA LEU A 19 -26.49 -33.13 12.00
C LEU A 19 -26.35 -32.28 10.74
N TYR A 20 -27.24 -32.42 9.76
CA TYR A 20 -27.29 -31.58 8.56
C TYR A 20 -27.72 -30.14 8.90
N VAL A 21 -28.69 -29.94 9.79
CA VAL A 21 -29.12 -28.62 10.27
C VAL A 21 -28.00 -27.95 11.08
N ASN A 22 -27.29 -28.68 11.95
CA ASN A 22 -26.13 -28.15 12.67
C ASN A 22 -24.94 -27.86 11.72
N ALA A 23 -24.67 -28.74 10.74
CA ALA A 23 -23.61 -28.53 9.75
C ALA A 23 -23.93 -27.36 8.80
N THR A 24 -25.21 -27.10 8.50
CA THR A 24 -25.66 -25.94 7.71
C THR A 24 -25.79 -24.66 8.55
N GLN A 25 -26.02 -24.75 9.86
CA GLN A 25 -25.89 -23.63 10.81
C GLN A 25 -24.43 -23.23 11.05
N GLN A 26 -23.48 -24.11 10.74
CA GLN A 26 -22.06 -23.78 10.62
C GLN A 26 -21.72 -23.11 9.27
N SER A 27 -22.69 -22.43 8.66
CA SER A 27 -22.43 -21.31 7.75
C SER A 27 -21.49 -20.34 8.47
N SER A 28 -20.27 -20.18 7.94
CA SER A 28 -19.23 -19.40 8.60
C SER A 28 -19.72 -17.95 8.85
N LYS A 29 -20.13 -17.67 10.09
CA LYS A 29 -20.66 -16.35 10.50
C LYS A 29 -19.73 -15.25 10.01
N ILE A 30 -20.30 -14.21 9.39
CA ILE A 30 -19.52 -13.05 8.94
C ILE A 30 -18.93 -12.40 10.20
N PRO A 31 -17.59 -12.24 10.28
CA PRO A 31 -16.96 -11.62 11.44
C PRO A 31 -17.48 -10.20 11.69
N ARG A 32 -17.52 -9.80 12.96
CA ARG A 32 -17.85 -8.42 13.35
C ARG A 32 -16.59 -7.56 13.29
N LEU A 33 -16.72 -6.33 12.79
CA LEU A 33 -15.62 -5.37 12.63
C LEU A 33 -16.04 -3.98 13.09
N LEU A 34 -15.29 -3.43 14.04
CA LEU A 34 -15.34 -2.04 14.46
C LEU A 34 -14.10 -1.30 13.93
N ILE A 35 -14.31 -0.22 13.18
CA ILE A 35 -13.23 0.67 12.72
C ILE A 35 -13.40 2.01 13.41
N ILE A 36 -12.39 2.46 14.14
CA ILE A 36 -12.37 3.76 14.83
C ILE A 36 -11.28 4.63 14.20
N SER A 37 -11.67 5.80 13.70
CA SER A 37 -10.75 6.85 13.27
C SER A 37 -10.62 7.93 14.35
N LEU A 38 -9.39 8.18 14.78
CA LEU A 38 -9.01 9.28 15.68
C LEU A 38 -8.31 10.36 14.85
N ASP A 39 -9.04 11.41 14.48
CA ASP A 39 -8.59 12.44 13.53
C ASP A 39 -7.27 13.09 13.96
N GLY A 40 -6.30 13.19 13.04
CA GLY A 40 -5.03 13.86 13.28
C GLY A 40 -4.14 13.21 14.36
N PHE A 41 -4.41 11.95 14.74
CA PHE A 41 -3.54 11.20 15.62
C PHE A 41 -2.24 10.85 14.89
N ARG A 42 -1.23 11.70 15.04
CA ARG A 42 0.14 11.50 14.52
C ARG A 42 0.77 10.25 15.11
N HIS A 43 1.37 9.41 14.25
CA HIS A 43 2.01 8.14 14.63
C HIS A 43 2.94 8.24 15.84
N ASN A 44 3.82 9.24 15.86
CA ASN A 44 4.81 9.42 16.91
C ASN A 44 4.23 9.63 18.32
N TYR A 45 2.97 10.07 18.45
CA TYR A 45 2.35 10.22 19.76
C TYR A 45 2.31 8.91 20.55
N LEU A 46 2.28 7.75 19.87
CA LEU A 46 2.36 6.42 20.50
C LEU A 46 3.71 6.10 21.16
N HIS A 47 4.74 6.91 20.89
CA HIS A 47 6.10 6.71 21.38
C HIS A 47 6.57 7.88 22.26
N GLU A 48 6.04 9.08 22.03
CA GLU A 48 6.39 10.30 22.76
C GLU A 48 5.60 10.48 24.07
N HIS A 49 4.54 9.70 24.28
CA HIS A 49 3.68 9.78 25.45
C HIS A 49 3.48 8.42 26.12
N ASN A 50 3.27 8.44 27.44
CA ASN A 50 2.93 7.24 28.20
C ASN A 50 1.45 6.88 27.99
N LEU A 51 1.20 6.03 27.01
CA LEU A 51 -0.13 5.55 26.60
C LEU A 51 -0.23 4.03 26.83
N PRO A 52 -0.36 3.57 28.09
CA PRO A 52 -0.25 2.16 28.43
C PRO A 52 -1.31 1.29 27.74
N THR A 53 -2.51 1.83 27.52
CA THR A 53 -3.60 1.08 26.88
C THR A 53 -3.36 0.91 25.38
N PHE A 54 -2.98 1.98 24.69
CA PHE A 54 -2.58 1.89 23.28
C PHE A 54 -1.36 0.95 23.10
N ASN A 55 -0.39 1.00 24.02
CA ASN A 55 0.75 0.09 24.05
C ASN A 55 0.32 -1.37 24.21
N ARG A 56 -0.62 -1.66 25.12
CA ARG A 56 -1.17 -3.00 25.29
C ARG A 56 -1.93 -3.44 24.04
N PHE A 57 -2.81 -2.60 23.51
CA PHE A 57 -3.61 -2.87 22.32
C PHE A 57 -2.76 -3.30 21.12
N ARG A 58 -1.68 -2.56 20.83
CA ARG A 58 -0.80 -2.82 19.69
C ARG A 58 0.12 -4.04 19.88
N ASN A 59 0.44 -4.40 21.12
CA ASN A 59 1.27 -5.57 21.44
C ASN A 59 0.44 -6.87 21.47
N GLU A 60 -0.84 -6.78 21.84
CA GLU A 60 -1.80 -7.90 21.80
C GLU A 60 -2.39 -8.14 20.41
N GLY A 61 -2.01 -7.35 19.41
CA GLY A 61 -2.54 -7.43 18.05
C GLY A 61 -1.48 -7.20 16.98
N ILE A 62 -1.87 -6.48 15.94
CA ILE A 62 -1.00 -6.07 14.84
C ILE A 62 -0.86 -4.55 14.80
N GLN A 63 0.32 -4.06 14.41
CA GLN A 63 0.59 -2.63 14.27
C GLN A 63 1.49 -2.31 13.07
N ALA A 64 1.40 -1.08 12.59
CA ALA A 64 2.35 -0.50 11.64
C ALA A 64 3.49 0.20 12.39
N LYS A 65 4.70 -0.38 12.38
CA LYS A 65 5.86 0.10 13.15
C LYS A 65 6.23 1.55 12.83
N TYR A 66 6.20 1.90 11.55
CA TYR A 66 6.57 3.24 11.06
C TYR A 66 5.34 4.08 10.68
N GLY A 67 4.14 3.66 11.11
CA GLY A 67 2.89 4.32 10.82
C GLY A 67 2.23 3.85 9.52
N MET A 68 1.01 4.31 9.33
CA MET A 68 0.25 4.17 8.10
C MET A 68 0.45 5.42 7.26
N GLN A 69 0.80 5.24 5.99
CA GLN A 69 1.01 6.34 5.07
C GLN A 69 -0.33 6.83 4.52
N PRO A 70 -0.72 8.09 4.81
CA PRO A 70 -1.91 8.68 4.22
C PRO A 70 -1.73 8.93 2.72
N THR A 71 -2.82 9.25 2.03
CA THR A 71 -2.79 9.71 0.65
C THR A 71 -2.58 11.23 0.59
N PHE A 72 -2.13 11.75 -0.57
CA PHE A 72 -1.82 13.17 -0.73
C PHE A 72 -2.97 13.96 -1.40
N PRO A 73 -3.34 15.15 -0.89
CA PRO A 73 -2.83 15.80 0.31
C PRO A 73 -3.34 15.13 1.59
N THR A 74 -2.57 15.24 2.67
CA THR A 74 -2.89 14.62 3.98
C THR A 74 -3.95 15.43 4.74
N MET A 75 -5.15 15.49 4.17
CA MET A 75 -6.31 16.22 4.67
C MET A 75 -7.43 15.26 5.07
N THR A 76 -8.26 15.70 6.02
CA THR A 76 -9.30 14.88 6.65
C THR A 76 -10.28 14.24 5.69
N PHE A 77 -10.96 15.06 4.88
CA PHE A 77 -12.00 14.59 3.99
C PHE A 77 -11.47 13.60 2.93
N PRO A 78 -10.41 13.93 2.16
CA PRO A 78 -9.89 12.99 1.18
C PRO A 78 -9.40 11.69 1.82
N ASN A 79 -8.65 11.74 2.92
CA ASN A 79 -8.06 10.52 3.51
C ASN A 79 -9.11 9.58 4.11
N HIS A 80 -10.13 10.11 4.78
CA HIS A 80 -11.23 9.28 5.28
C HIS A 80 -12.00 8.59 4.15
N ILE A 81 -12.09 9.22 2.98
CA ILE A 81 -12.69 8.60 1.79
C ILE A 81 -11.73 7.58 1.18
N SER A 82 -10.43 7.86 1.10
CA SER A 82 -9.43 6.89 0.66
C SER A 82 -9.45 5.63 1.53
N ILE A 83 -9.53 5.78 2.86
CA ILE A 83 -9.68 4.66 3.81
C ILE A 83 -10.96 3.87 3.55
N ALA A 84 -12.07 4.56 3.31
CA ALA A 84 -13.36 3.92 3.11
C ALA A 84 -13.53 3.28 1.72
N THR A 85 -12.72 3.64 0.72
CA THR A 85 -12.95 3.23 -0.68
C THR A 85 -11.78 2.46 -1.28
N GLY A 86 -10.60 2.54 -0.64
CA GLY A 86 -9.35 2.06 -1.21
C GLY A 86 -8.90 2.84 -2.44
N MET A 87 -9.37 4.07 -2.65
CA MET A 87 -9.03 4.85 -3.84
C MET A 87 -8.14 6.05 -3.46
N TYR A 88 -7.27 6.49 -4.37
CA TYR A 88 -6.56 7.77 -4.22
C TYR A 88 -7.45 8.96 -4.58
N GLN A 89 -7.07 10.16 -4.16
CA GLN A 89 -7.83 11.41 -4.35
C GLN A 89 -8.15 11.68 -5.81
N GLU A 90 -7.18 11.43 -6.70
CA GLU A 90 -7.39 11.60 -8.14
C GLU A 90 -8.40 10.61 -8.72
N ASP A 91 -8.65 9.49 -8.05
CA ASP A 91 -9.60 8.47 -8.49
C ASP A 91 -10.98 8.68 -7.88
N HIS A 92 -11.07 8.95 -6.57
CA HIS A 92 -12.38 9.18 -5.94
C HIS A 92 -12.90 10.61 -6.09
N GLY A 93 -12.03 11.56 -6.44
CA GLY A 93 -12.43 12.92 -6.80
C GLY A 93 -12.71 13.86 -5.62
N ILE A 94 -12.47 13.42 -4.39
CA ILE A 94 -12.48 14.29 -3.21
C ILE A 94 -11.03 14.66 -2.99
N VAL A 95 -10.65 15.86 -3.42
CA VAL A 95 -9.24 16.23 -3.59
C VAL A 95 -8.71 17.09 -2.44
N HIS A 96 -9.61 17.63 -1.62
CA HIS A 96 -9.31 18.46 -0.46
C HIS A 96 -10.56 18.57 0.45
N ASN A 97 -10.43 19.12 1.67
CA ASN A 97 -11.59 19.43 2.54
C ASN A 97 -12.55 20.47 1.94
N ILE A 98 -12.06 21.24 0.97
CA ILE A 98 -12.79 22.24 0.18
C ILE A 98 -12.22 22.23 -1.23
N PHE A 99 -13.07 22.10 -2.25
CA PHE A 99 -12.64 22.08 -3.64
C PHE A 99 -13.75 22.62 -4.55
N TYR A 100 -13.38 23.04 -5.75
CA TYR A 100 -14.32 23.58 -6.73
C TYR A 100 -14.53 22.58 -7.87
N ASP A 101 -15.78 22.31 -8.20
CA ASP A 101 -16.17 21.48 -9.33
C ASP A 101 -16.49 22.36 -10.54
N ARG A 102 -15.65 22.32 -11.58
CA ARG A 102 -15.85 23.10 -12.81
C ARG A 102 -17.10 22.72 -13.61
N LEU A 103 -17.50 21.44 -13.58
CA LEU A 103 -18.65 20.98 -14.37
C LEU A 103 -19.96 21.44 -13.74
N LEU A 104 -19.99 21.43 -12.41
CA LEU A 104 -21.18 21.84 -11.65
C LEU A 104 -21.17 23.33 -11.27
N ASN A 105 -20.02 24.00 -11.42
CA ASN A 105 -19.82 25.41 -11.02
C ASN A 105 -20.16 25.65 -9.54
N ILE A 106 -19.72 24.75 -8.65
CA ILE A 106 -19.95 24.84 -7.20
C ILE A 106 -18.66 24.60 -6.41
N THR A 107 -18.58 25.19 -5.22
CA THR A 107 -17.57 24.85 -4.22
C THR A 107 -18.15 23.86 -3.22
N ILE A 108 -17.48 22.73 -3.05
CA ILE A 108 -17.87 21.64 -2.17
C ILE A 108 -16.96 21.68 -0.94
N GLU A 109 -17.57 21.61 0.23
CA GLU A 109 -16.90 21.48 1.53
C GLU A 109 -17.28 20.15 2.16
N MET A 110 -16.48 19.64 3.11
CA MET A 110 -16.74 18.36 3.78
C MET A 110 -18.15 18.26 4.39
N ASN A 111 -18.70 19.37 4.90
CA ASN A 111 -20.03 19.42 5.51
C ASN A 111 -21.14 19.85 4.54
N HIS A 112 -20.84 19.94 3.24
CA HIS A 112 -21.80 20.33 2.23
C HIS A 112 -22.93 19.31 2.14
N ARG A 113 -24.18 19.77 2.26
CA ARG A 113 -25.38 18.94 2.09
C ARG A 113 -25.83 19.03 0.64
N ASP A 114 -25.36 18.12 -0.20
CA ASP A 114 -25.86 17.99 -1.56
C ASP A 114 -26.11 16.52 -1.93
N ASN A 115 -27.22 16.28 -2.61
CA ASN A 115 -27.74 14.98 -2.94
C ASN A 115 -27.33 14.54 -4.36
N ARG A 116 -26.02 14.26 -4.54
CA ARG A 116 -25.46 13.26 -5.49
C ARG A 116 -24.80 13.73 -6.80
N GLN A 117 -24.61 15.03 -7.08
CA GLN A 117 -24.08 15.41 -8.41
C GLN A 117 -22.56 15.32 -8.57
N TRP A 118 -21.78 15.50 -7.50
CA TRP A 118 -20.32 15.69 -7.57
C TRP A 118 -19.47 14.46 -7.21
N LEU A 119 -20.10 13.37 -6.75
CA LEU A 119 -19.40 12.14 -6.41
C LEU A 119 -19.07 11.35 -7.68
N ASN A 120 -17.84 10.85 -7.78
CA ASN A 120 -17.45 10.03 -8.91
C ASN A 120 -18.26 8.71 -8.91
N PRO A 121 -18.94 8.34 -10.02
CA PRO A 121 -19.79 7.16 -10.10
C PRO A 121 -19.00 5.84 -10.11
N LYS A 122 -17.69 5.84 -9.88
CA LYS A 122 -16.88 4.63 -9.61
C LYS A 122 -16.59 4.44 -8.12
N VAL A 123 -16.94 5.41 -7.30
CA VAL A 123 -16.63 5.44 -5.88
C VAL A 123 -17.65 4.64 -5.11
N GLU A 124 -17.15 3.63 -4.40
CA GLU A 124 -17.97 2.76 -3.56
C GLU A 124 -17.31 2.64 -2.18
N PRO A 125 -17.78 3.41 -1.19
CA PRO A 125 -17.31 3.25 0.18
C PRO A 125 -17.69 1.88 0.75
N LEU A 126 -16.94 1.44 1.76
CA LEU A 126 -17.06 0.13 2.41
C LEU A 126 -18.49 -0.17 2.88
N TRP A 127 -19.20 0.83 3.41
CA TRP A 127 -20.59 0.65 3.83
C TRP A 127 -21.55 0.37 2.67
N ILE A 128 -21.25 0.89 1.48
CA ILE A 128 -22.00 0.61 0.25
C ILE A 128 -21.64 -0.77 -0.29
N THR A 129 -20.36 -1.12 -0.31
CA THR A 129 -19.88 -2.47 -0.65
C THR A 129 -20.53 -3.53 0.23
N ALA A 130 -20.58 -3.29 1.54
CA ALA A 130 -21.26 -4.15 2.50
C ALA A 130 -22.76 -4.24 2.21
N THR A 131 -23.43 -3.09 2.01
CA THR A 131 -24.88 -3.04 1.75
C THR A 131 -25.25 -3.80 0.47
N LYS A 132 -24.51 -3.63 -0.63
CA LYS A 132 -24.72 -4.37 -1.90
C LYS A 132 -24.59 -5.88 -1.72
N GLN A 133 -23.75 -6.32 -0.78
CA GLN A 133 -23.50 -7.72 -0.47
C GLN A 133 -24.25 -8.21 0.77
N LYS A 134 -25.32 -7.49 1.18
CA LYS A 134 -26.24 -7.85 2.27
C LYS A 134 -25.56 -7.95 3.65
N VAL A 135 -24.41 -7.32 3.84
CA VAL A 135 -23.75 -7.15 5.14
C VAL A 135 -24.24 -5.86 5.78
N LYS A 136 -24.82 -5.95 6.98
CA LYS A 136 -25.43 -4.80 7.65
C LYS A 136 -24.36 -3.98 8.36
N CYS A 137 -24.44 -2.66 8.21
CA CYS A 137 -23.47 -1.73 8.77
C CYS A 137 -24.13 -0.52 9.46
N ALA A 138 -23.39 0.09 10.39
CA ALA A 138 -23.66 1.41 10.95
C ALA A 138 -22.45 2.33 10.76
N VAL A 139 -22.68 3.58 10.35
CA VAL A 139 -21.61 4.54 10.07
C VAL A 139 -21.83 5.82 10.87
N LEU A 140 -20.96 6.04 11.86
CA LEU A 140 -21.09 7.09 12.85
C LEU A 140 -20.04 8.17 12.61
N PHE A 141 -20.51 9.33 12.16
CA PHE A 141 -19.78 10.57 11.94
C PHE A 141 -18.68 10.51 10.87
N TRP A 142 -18.59 9.42 10.10
CA TRP A 142 -17.58 9.29 9.04
C TRP A 142 -17.84 10.30 7.91
N PRO A 143 -16.80 10.96 7.36
CA PRO A 143 -16.98 11.90 6.26
C PRO A 143 -17.75 11.29 5.07
N ALA A 144 -18.71 12.07 4.53
CA ALA A 144 -19.66 11.69 3.48
C ALA A 144 -20.62 10.53 3.80
N CYS A 145 -20.76 10.06 5.03
CA CYS A 145 -21.69 8.96 5.32
C CYS A 145 -23.17 9.31 5.08
N HIS A 146 -23.54 10.59 5.05
CA HIS A 146 -24.88 11.08 4.72
C HIS A 146 -25.17 11.09 3.22
N ASN A 147 -24.13 11.05 2.39
CA ASN A 147 -24.28 11.12 0.95
C ASN A 147 -24.82 9.79 0.39
N GLU A 148 -25.59 9.90 -0.67
CA GLU A 148 -26.03 8.74 -1.45
C GLU A 148 -24.96 8.37 -2.48
N PHE A 149 -24.59 7.09 -2.52
CA PHE A 149 -23.72 6.51 -3.53
C PHE A 149 -24.54 5.50 -4.32
N TYR A 150 -24.73 5.72 -5.62
CA TYR A 150 -25.63 4.93 -6.47
C TYR A 150 -27.09 4.88 -5.96
N GLY A 151 -27.55 5.96 -5.30
CA GLY A 151 -28.87 5.99 -4.67
C GLY A 151 -28.98 5.15 -3.39
N ILE A 152 -27.86 4.64 -2.86
CA ILE A 152 -27.81 3.82 -1.66
C ILE A 152 -27.23 4.64 -0.52
N ARG A 153 -27.84 4.52 0.67
CA ARG A 153 -27.30 4.98 1.96
C ARG A 153 -27.04 3.78 2.88
N PRO A 154 -26.11 3.91 3.85
CA PRO A 154 -26.01 2.93 4.93
C PRO A 154 -27.33 2.83 5.70
N LEU A 155 -27.64 1.64 6.21
CA LEU A 155 -28.87 1.36 6.96
C LEU A 155 -29.00 2.26 8.20
N ILE A 156 -27.88 2.46 8.89
CA ILE A 156 -27.78 3.29 10.09
C ILE A 156 -26.63 4.26 9.87
N TYR A 157 -26.89 5.56 10.01
CA TYR A 157 -25.83 6.55 10.04
C TYR A 157 -26.14 7.72 10.95
N SER A 158 -25.09 8.34 11.46
CA SER A 158 -25.14 9.62 12.15
C SER A 158 -24.13 10.53 11.49
N TRP A 159 -24.57 11.71 11.05
CA TRP A 159 -23.67 12.64 10.36
C TRP A 159 -23.53 13.99 11.06
N SER A 160 -24.49 14.42 11.89
CA SER A 160 -24.40 15.74 12.52
C SER A 160 -23.16 15.82 13.40
N TYR A 161 -22.20 16.61 12.92
CA TYR A 161 -20.94 16.90 13.57
C TYR A 161 -21.23 17.78 14.79
N THR A 162 -21.61 17.16 15.91
CA THR A 162 -21.67 17.86 17.20
C THR A 162 -20.48 17.40 18.02
N ASP A 163 -19.58 18.34 18.30
CA ASP A 163 -18.49 18.16 19.27
C ASP A 163 -19.02 17.88 20.69
N ASP A 164 -20.34 18.05 20.86
CA ASP A 164 -21.06 17.92 22.13
C ASP A 164 -21.21 16.47 22.59
N ILE A 165 -21.06 15.48 21.71
CA ILE A 165 -21.18 14.06 22.10
C ILE A 165 -19.82 13.54 22.58
N PRO A 166 -19.67 13.18 23.87
CA PRO A 166 -18.43 12.63 24.41
C PRO A 166 -18.02 11.33 23.72
N PHE A 167 -16.71 11.05 23.63
CA PHE A 167 -16.22 9.87 22.92
C PHE A 167 -16.76 8.54 23.51
N ARG A 168 -16.87 8.45 24.84
CA ARG A 168 -17.45 7.26 25.50
C ARG A 168 -18.90 7.00 25.11
N GLU A 169 -19.70 8.04 24.93
CA GLU A 169 -21.07 7.89 24.44
C GLU A 169 -21.09 7.39 22.99
N LYS A 170 -20.17 7.88 22.15
CA LYS A 170 -19.99 7.34 20.79
C LYS A 170 -19.57 5.87 20.80
N ILE A 171 -18.72 5.47 21.75
CA ILE A 171 -18.34 4.06 21.96
C ILE A 171 -19.56 3.24 22.37
N ASP A 172 -20.35 3.70 23.35
CA ASP A 172 -21.55 2.99 23.83
C ASP A 172 -22.56 2.77 22.70
N ASN A 173 -22.77 3.79 21.86
CA ASN A 173 -23.62 3.73 20.67
C ASN A 173 -23.05 2.77 19.61
N ALA A 174 -21.74 2.77 19.38
CA ALA A 174 -21.12 1.84 18.44
C ALA A 174 -21.28 0.38 18.90
N LEU A 175 -21.11 0.11 20.19
CA LEU A 175 -21.23 -1.24 20.76
C LEU A 175 -22.69 -1.71 20.84
N SER A 176 -23.66 -0.80 21.08
CA SER A 176 -25.09 -1.16 21.12
C SER A 176 -25.57 -1.78 19.82
N TYR A 177 -25.10 -1.28 18.68
CA TYR A 177 -25.43 -1.87 17.37
C TYR A 177 -24.98 -3.32 17.21
N PHE A 178 -23.89 -3.73 17.86
CA PHE A 178 -23.46 -5.13 17.85
C PHE A 178 -24.22 -6.01 18.85
N ARG A 179 -24.74 -5.43 19.94
CA ARG A 179 -25.49 -6.15 20.98
C ARG A 179 -26.94 -6.35 20.59
N GLU A 180 -27.56 -5.30 20.07
CA GLU A 180 -29.01 -5.18 19.95
C GLU A 180 -29.50 -5.45 18.52
N LEU A 181 -28.61 -5.29 17.52
CA LEU A 181 -28.94 -5.46 16.11
C LEU A 181 -28.00 -6.47 15.43
N PRO A 182 -28.42 -7.07 14.30
CA PRO A 182 -27.57 -7.98 13.53
C PRO A 182 -26.57 -7.21 12.64
N ILE A 183 -25.81 -6.27 13.20
CA ILE A 183 -24.79 -5.48 12.50
C ILE A 183 -23.43 -6.22 12.48
N GLN A 184 -22.73 -6.19 11.34
CA GLN A 184 -21.39 -6.77 11.18
C GLN A 184 -20.30 -5.72 11.08
N LEU A 185 -20.60 -4.51 10.61
CA LEU A 185 -19.64 -3.43 10.47
C LEU A 185 -20.12 -2.18 11.21
N VAL A 186 -19.28 -1.62 12.08
CA VAL A 186 -19.45 -0.27 12.60
C VAL A 186 -18.21 0.55 12.27
N MET A 187 -18.41 1.71 11.66
CA MET A 187 -17.35 2.70 11.42
C MET A 187 -17.63 3.92 12.30
N LEU A 188 -16.66 4.34 13.09
CA LEU A 188 -16.79 5.43 14.06
C LEU A 188 -15.67 6.45 13.87
N TYR A 189 -16.05 7.72 13.76
CA TYR A 189 -15.13 8.84 13.70
C TYR A 189 -15.13 9.65 15.01
N HIS A 190 -13.93 10.07 15.43
CA HIS A 190 -13.72 11.02 16.52
C HIS A 190 -12.71 12.10 16.13
N PHE A 191 -13.02 13.36 16.43
CA PHE A 191 -12.30 14.55 15.95
C PHE A 191 -11.03 14.91 16.75
N GLU A 192 -10.78 14.24 17.86
CA GLU A 192 -9.54 14.42 18.63
C GLU A 192 -8.52 13.34 18.24
N PRO A 193 -7.21 13.65 18.29
CA PRO A 193 -6.59 14.87 18.82
C PRO A 193 -6.45 16.06 17.85
N ASP A 194 -6.94 15.97 16.61
CA ASP A 194 -6.78 17.02 15.58
C ASP A 194 -7.17 18.42 16.07
N LYS A 195 -8.36 18.55 16.68
CA LYS A 195 -8.86 19.84 17.17
C LYS A 195 -7.90 20.51 18.16
N GLN A 196 -7.40 19.76 19.15
CA GLN A 196 -6.38 20.30 20.07
C GLN A 196 -5.06 20.56 19.35
N GLY A 197 -4.66 19.70 18.40
CA GLY A 197 -3.47 19.87 17.57
C GLY A 197 -3.49 21.19 16.80
N HIS A 198 -4.61 21.53 16.17
CA HIS A 198 -4.80 22.81 15.50
C HIS A 198 -4.76 23.99 16.46
N THR A 199 -5.44 23.90 17.60
CA THR A 199 -5.63 25.05 18.51
C THR A 199 -4.37 25.36 19.31
N TYR A 200 -3.68 24.33 19.80
CA TYR A 200 -2.55 24.46 20.73
C TYR A 200 -1.20 24.08 20.12
N GLY A 201 -1.18 23.34 19.00
CA GLY A 201 0.01 22.77 18.38
C GLY A 201 0.24 21.32 18.84
N PRO A 202 0.89 20.49 18.00
CA PRO A 202 1.04 19.06 18.25
C PRO A 202 1.80 18.74 19.54
N ASP A 203 2.81 19.53 19.88
CA ASP A 203 3.70 19.27 21.03
C ASP A 203 3.19 19.92 22.33
N SER A 204 1.93 20.36 22.36
CA SER A 204 1.38 21.12 23.48
C SER A 204 0.95 20.22 24.65
N PRO A 205 0.98 20.73 25.90
CA PRO A 205 0.39 20.03 27.05
C PRO A 205 -1.07 19.63 26.82
N LYS A 206 -1.83 20.45 26.08
CA LYS A 206 -3.25 20.18 25.81
C LYS A 206 -3.44 18.96 24.91
N VAL A 207 -2.59 18.76 23.90
CA VAL A 207 -2.60 17.54 23.07
C VAL A 207 -2.23 16.33 23.93
N ARG A 208 -1.18 16.43 24.75
CA ARG A 208 -0.80 15.35 25.69
C ARG A 208 -1.97 14.94 26.60
N ASP A 209 -2.65 15.91 27.21
CA ASP A 209 -3.79 15.62 28.09
C ASP A 209 -4.96 14.97 27.33
N THR A 210 -5.17 15.35 26.07
CA THR A 210 -6.15 14.70 25.19
C THR A 210 -5.75 13.27 24.86
N LEU A 211 -4.49 13.00 24.56
CA LEU A 211 -4.00 11.65 24.28
C LEU A 211 -4.15 10.72 25.49
N ILE A 212 -3.88 11.22 26.70
CA ILE A 212 -4.10 10.47 27.95
C ILE A 212 -5.60 10.16 28.15
N ARG A 213 -6.49 11.11 27.86
CA ARG A 213 -7.95 10.84 27.90
C ARG A 213 -8.34 9.77 26.88
N LEU A 214 -7.87 9.88 25.64
CA LEU A 214 -8.14 8.88 24.60
C LEU A 214 -7.63 7.49 25.00
N ASP A 215 -6.45 7.39 25.64
CA ASP A 215 -5.95 6.10 26.16
C ASP A 215 -6.91 5.48 27.16
N GLY A 216 -7.44 6.28 28.10
CA GLY A 216 -8.45 5.86 29.06
C GLY A 216 -9.82 5.54 28.42
N ASP A 217 -10.15 6.15 27.30
CA ASP A 217 -11.37 5.84 26.53
C ASP A 217 -11.22 4.53 25.73
N ILE A 218 -10.02 4.23 25.24
CA ILE A 218 -9.73 2.91 24.66
C ILE A 218 -9.74 1.83 25.75
N GLU A 219 -9.30 2.11 26.98
CA GLU A 219 -9.44 1.16 28.09
C GLU A 219 -10.91 0.85 28.37
N TYR A 220 -11.74 1.90 28.39
CA TYR A 220 -13.19 1.77 28.52
C TYR A 220 -13.80 0.93 27.39
N LEU A 221 -13.41 1.18 26.13
CA LEU A 221 -13.83 0.36 24.98
C LEU A 221 -13.48 -1.12 25.18
N LEU A 222 -12.24 -1.43 25.54
CA LEU A 222 -11.78 -2.81 25.73
C LEU A 222 -12.53 -3.52 26.87
N TYR A 223 -12.76 -2.82 27.98
CA TYR A 223 -13.57 -3.33 29.09
C TYR A 223 -14.99 -3.68 28.63
N LYS A 224 -15.64 -2.78 27.88
CA LYS A 224 -17.01 -2.97 27.38
C LYS A 224 -17.09 -4.11 26.37
N VAL A 225 -16.15 -4.20 25.44
CA VAL A 225 -16.09 -5.31 24.46
C VAL A 225 -15.95 -6.66 25.16
N LYS A 226 -15.08 -6.74 26.17
CA LYS A 226 -14.92 -7.96 26.97
C LYS A 226 -16.21 -8.36 27.69
N CYS A 227 -16.83 -7.41 28.39
CA CYS A 227 -18.02 -7.68 29.21
C CYS A 227 -19.29 -7.93 28.39
N GLU A 228 -19.41 -7.31 27.21
CA GLU A 228 -20.68 -7.28 26.48
C GLU A 228 -20.66 -8.06 25.17
N LEU A 229 -19.49 -8.30 24.57
CA LEU A 229 -19.34 -8.92 23.25
C LEU A 229 -18.44 -10.17 23.25
N ASN A 230 -17.98 -10.62 24.42
CA ASN A 230 -17.15 -11.82 24.64
C ASN A 230 -15.85 -11.83 23.80
N ASP A 231 -15.24 -10.67 23.56
CA ASP A 231 -14.00 -10.51 22.76
C ASP A 231 -14.06 -11.04 21.30
N ASP A 232 -15.24 -11.39 20.79
CA ASP A 232 -15.46 -11.83 19.39
C ASP A 232 -15.68 -10.63 18.44
N LEU A 233 -14.87 -9.60 18.59
CA LEU A 233 -14.92 -8.37 17.79
C LEU A 233 -13.54 -8.06 17.21
N ASN A 234 -13.46 -7.88 15.90
CA ASN A 234 -12.30 -7.30 15.26
C ASN A 234 -12.36 -5.78 15.43
N ILE A 235 -11.28 -5.18 15.91
CA ILE A 235 -11.18 -3.74 16.15
C ILE A 235 -9.97 -3.22 15.38
N ILE A 236 -10.19 -2.21 14.54
CA ILE A 236 -9.14 -1.41 13.90
C ILE A 236 -9.21 -0.01 14.50
N ILE A 237 -8.09 0.47 15.04
CA ILE A 237 -7.91 1.87 15.44
C ILE A 237 -6.88 2.49 14.52
N LEU A 238 -7.27 3.58 13.86
CA LEU A 238 -6.43 4.28 12.90
C LEU A 238 -6.62 5.80 12.99
N SER A 239 -5.83 6.53 12.21
CA SER A 239 -6.08 7.93 11.89
C SER A 239 -5.98 8.15 10.39
N ASP A 240 -6.42 9.30 9.95
CA ASP A 240 -6.43 9.76 8.57
C ASP A 240 -5.13 10.47 8.17
N HIS A 241 -4.52 11.20 9.09
CA HIS A 241 -3.24 11.88 8.92
C HIS A 241 -2.56 12.15 10.27
N GLY A 242 -1.33 12.68 10.20
CA GLY A 242 -0.64 13.25 11.35
C GLY A 242 -0.86 14.75 11.52
N MET A 243 0.08 15.43 12.17
CA MET A 243 -0.03 16.85 12.55
C MET A 243 1.36 17.45 12.69
N THR A 244 1.54 18.70 12.26
CA THR A 244 2.79 19.44 12.44
C THR A 244 2.56 20.85 12.97
N LYS A 245 3.60 21.43 13.58
CA LYS A 245 3.58 22.77 14.11
C LYS A 245 3.66 23.79 12.98
N VAL A 246 2.80 24.80 13.03
CA VAL A 246 2.84 25.93 12.09
C VAL A 246 4.04 26.82 12.41
N LYS A 247 4.90 27.05 11.42
CA LYS A 247 6.08 27.92 11.51
C LYS A 247 5.65 29.35 11.13
N GLY A 248 5.45 30.21 12.12
CA GLY A 248 4.87 31.56 11.94
C GLY A 248 5.71 32.58 11.15
N VAL A 249 6.93 32.25 10.73
CA VAL A 249 7.91 33.24 10.21
C VAL A 249 7.91 33.35 8.68
N ILE A 250 7.44 32.33 7.95
CA ILE A 250 7.45 32.30 6.48
C ILE A 250 6.02 32.04 6.02
N ARG A 251 5.32 33.07 5.55
CA ARG A 251 3.99 32.94 4.94
C ARG A 251 4.03 33.57 3.54
N PRO A 252 4.24 32.78 2.49
CA PRO A 252 4.22 33.31 1.14
C PRO A 252 2.81 33.83 0.81
N PHE A 253 2.71 35.11 0.46
CA PHE A 253 1.44 35.76 0.11
C PHE A 253 1.11 35.50 -1.35
N VAL A 254 0.31 34.47 -1.62
CA VAL A 254 0.04 34.01 -3.00
C VAL A 254 -0.62 35.08 -3.86
N ASP A 255 -1.39 35.97 -3.25
CA ASP A 255 -2.09 37.08 -3.91
C ASP A 255 -1.17 38.19 -4.40
N LYS A 256 0.07 38.29 -3.89
CA LYS A 256 1.08 39.21 -4.45
C LYS A 256 1.63 38.75 -5.81
N TYR A 257 1.51 37.45 -6.10
CA TYR A 257 2.06 36.81 -7.29
C TYR A 257 0.97 36.31 -8.23
N LEU A 258 -0.30 36.61 -7.97
CA LEU A 258 -1.41 36.10 -8.75
C LEU A 258 -2.28 37.23 -9.27
N ASN A 259 -2.34 37.37 -10.60
CA ASN A 259 -3.31 38.24 -11.23
C ASN A 259 -4.70 37.59 -11.20
N LYS A 260 -5.62 38.13 -10.39
CA LYS A 260 -6.99 37.61 -10.30
C LYS A 260 -7.72 37.57 -11.65
N LYS A 261 -7.38 38.44 -12.61
CA LYS A 261 -8.01 38.46 -13.94
C LYS A 261 -7.63 37.26 -14.80
N SER A 262 -6.51 36.59 -14.52
CA SER A 262 -6.02 35.43 -15.27
C SER A 262 -6.47 34.08 -14.70
N VAL A 263 -7.26 34.09 -13.64
CA VAL A 263 -7.69 32.90 -12.90
C VAL A 263 -9.20 32.75 -13.03
N GLU A 264 -9.65 31.52 -13.29
CA GLU A 264 -11.06 31.15 -13.22
C GLU A 264 -11.46 30.91 -11.77
N THR A 265 -10.72 30.05 -11.08
CA THR A 265 -10.87 29.81 -9.64
C THR A 265 -9.55 29.43 -8.98
N SER A 266 -9.50 29.56 -7.66
CA SER A 266 -8.36 29.11 -6.87
C SER A 266 -8.80 28.73 -5.46
N ILE A 267 -8.25 27.63 -4.95
CA ILE A 267 -8.50 27.15 -3.58
C ILE A 267 -7.19 27.22 -2.81
N LEU A 268 -7.18 28.06 -1.77
CA LEU A 268 -6.09 28.20 -0.82
C LEU A 268 -6.52 27.62 0.52
N SER A 269 -5.90 26.53 0.94
CA SER A 269 -6.20 25.91 2.23
C SER A 269 -5.01 25.12 2.77
N GLY A 270 -4.63 25.41 4.01
CA GLY A 270 -3.49 24.77 4.68
C GLY A 270 -2.19 24.90 3.91
N ALA A 271 -1.55 23.76 3.65
CA ALA A 271 -0.28 23.67 2.94
C ALA A 271 -0.42 23.79 1.41
N LEU A 272 -1.64 23.92 0.88
CA LEU A 272 -1.88 23.70 -0.55
C LEU A 272 -2.62 24.89 -1.19
N PHE A 273 -2.16 25.28 -2.36
CA PHE A 273 -2.84 26.26 -3.20
C PHE A 273 -3.03 25.72 -4.61
N ASN A 274 -4.27 25.37 -4.93
CA ASN A 274 -4.67 24.93 -6.27
C ASN A 274 -5.21 26.11 -7.06
N VAL A 275 -4.79 26.23 -8.31
CA VAL A 275 -5.21 27.29 -9.22
C VAL A 275 -5.71 26.69 -10.52
N ILE A 276 -6.83 27.22 -11.00
CA ILE A 276 -7.38 26.97 -12.33
C ILE A 276 -7.27 28.29 -13.10
N PRO A 277 -6.28 28.42 -13.99
CA PRO A 277 -6.14 29.56 -14.89
C PRO A 277 -7.31 29.65 -15.87
N LYS A 278 -7.58 30.83 -16.42
CA LYS A 278 -8.45 30.93 -17.60
C LYS A 278 -7.76 30.31 -18.81
N ASN A 279 -8.56 29.85 -19.78
CA ASN A 279 -8.08 29.23 -21.02
C ASN A 279 -6.91 30.01 -21.66
N GLY A 280 -5.82 29.30 -21.94
CA GLY A 280 -4.61 29.86 -22.56
C GLY A 280 -3.66 30.62 -21.62
N LEU A 281 -4.01 30.78 -20.33
CA LEU A 281 -3.19 31.55 -19.37
C LEU A 281 -2.37 30.69 -18.41
N THR A 282 -2.36 29.36 -18.57
CA THR A 282 -1.67 28.43 -17.67
C THR A 282 -0.18 28.74 -17.53
N GLU A 283 0.53 28.99 -18.64
CA GLU A 283 1.96 29.37 -18.59
C GLU A 283 2.21 30.70 -17.89
N ALA A 284 1.37 31.71 -18.14
CA ALA A 284 1.50 33.02 -17.53
C ALA A 284 1.29 32.95 -16.01
N VAL A 285 0.27 32.20 -15.56
CA VAL A 285 0.00 31.99 -14.13
C VAL A 285 1.12 31.17 -13.48
N TYR A 286 1.59 30.10 -14.13
CA TYR A 286 2.71 29.29 -13.65
C TYR A 286 3.97 30.12 -13.46
N ASN A 287 4.33 30.92 -14.47
CA ASN A 287 5.53 31.77 -14.44
C ASN A 287 5.45 32.88 -13.39
N SER A 288 4.24 33.32 -13.03
CA SER A 288 4.05 34.27 -11.94
C SER A 288 4.20 33.61 -10.57
N LEU A 289 3.57 32.44 -10.38
CA LEU A 289 3.57 31.72 -9.10
C LEU A 289 4.92 31.12 -8.74
N ARG A 290 5.73 30.69 -9.72
CA ARG A 290 7.10 30.15 -9.46
C ARG A 290 8.06 31.17 -8.82
N ASN A 291 7.71 32.47 -8.85
CA ASN A 291 8.49 33.52 -8.20
C ASN A 291 8.18 33.67 -6.70
N ILE A 292 7.20 32.92 -6.19
CA ILE A 292 6.95 32.84 -4.76
C ILE A 292 8.17 32.17 -4.09
N PRO A 293 8.77 32.78 -3.06
CA PRO A 293 9.91 32.19 -2.37
C PRO A 293 9.52 30.94 -1.57
N ASN A 294 10.41 29.95 -1.52
CA ASN A 294 10.30 28.73 -0.70
C ASN A 294 9.06 27.86 -0.98
N VAL A 295 8.58 27.84 -2.22
CA VAL A 295 7.55 26.92 -2.68
C VAL A 295 8.02 26.15 -3.91
N THR A 296 7.38 25.02 -4.16
CA THR A 296 7.44 24.32 -5.44
C THR A 296 6.10 24.53 -6.12
N VAL A 297 6.14 24.89 -7.39
CA VAL A 297 4.96 25.08 -8.23
C VAL A 297 4.97 23.97 -9.26
N TYR A 298 3.95 23.15 -9.24
CA TYR A 298 3.75 22.09 -10.21
C TYR A 298 2.68 22.49 -11.19
N LYS A 299 2.92 22.30 -12.49
CA LYS A 299 1.80 22.06 -13.41
C LYS A 299 1.29 20.66 -13.14
N ARG A 300 0.02 20.41 -13.46
CA ARG A 300 -0.65 19.13 -13.22
C ARG A 300 0.20 17.90 -13.56
N TYR A 301 0.73 17.85 -14.77
CA TYR A 301 1.49 16.69 -15.27
C TYR A 301 2.93 16.60 -14.73
N ASP A 302 3.40 17.65 -14.05
CA ASP A 302 4.72 17.67 -13.39
C ASP A 302 4.62 17.26 -11.91
N ILE A 303 3.40 17.05 -11.39
CA ILE A 303 3.19 16.58 -10.01
C ILE A 303 3.77 15.16 -9.90
N PRO A 304 4.62 14.87 -8.89
CA PRO A 304 5.24 13.57 -8.73
C PRO A 304 4.21 12.43 -8.71
N GLU A 305 4.44 11.39 -9.52
CA GLU A 305 3.49 10.28 -9.66
C GLU A 305 3.13 9.63 -8.32
N ARG A 306 4.09 9.55 -7.39
CA ARG A 306 3.87 9.01 -6.03
C ARG A 306 2.77 9.71 -5.23
N PHE A 307 2.42 10.96 -5.58
CA PHE A 307 1.31 11.67 -4.95
C PHE A 307 -0.05 11.18 -5.43
N ARG A 308 -0.14 10.52 -6.61
CA ARG A 308 -1.42 10.11 -7.22
C ARG A 308 -2.42 11.28 -7.21
N TYR A 309 -1.95 12.42 -7.73
CA TYR A 309 -2.66 13.70 -7.69
C TYR A 309 -2.50 14.48 -9.02
N SER A 310 -2.29 13.78 -10.14
CA SER A 310 -1.97 14.39 -11.44
C SER A 310 -2.94 14.02 -12.56
N LYS A 311 -3.84 13.03 -12.36
CA LYS A 311 -4.80 12.65 -13.40
C LYS A 311 -5.70 13.83 -13.82
N PRO A 312 -6.10 13.89 -15.11
CA PRO A 312 -7.05 14.90 -15.57
C PRO A 312 -8.40 14.79 -14.87
N ASP A 313 -8.70 15.77 -14.01
CA ASP A 313 -9.99 15.89 -13.34
C ASP A 313 -10.47 17.35 -13.32
N HIS A 314 -11.79 17.55 -13.34
CA HIS A 314 -12.44 18.87 -13.33
C HIS A 314 -12.39 19.55 -11.95
N ARG A 315 -12.08 18.80 -10.88
CA ARG A 315 -11.96 19.24 -9.48
C ARG A 315 -10.51 19.52 -9.06
N LEU A 316 -9.54 18.96 -9.78
CA LEU A 316 -8.12 19.23 -9.55
C LEU A 316 -7.68 20.56 -10.16
N GLY A 317 -6.70 21.22 -9.53
CA GLY A 317 -6.04 22.40 -10.09
C GLY A 317 -5.22 22.06 -11.34
N GLU A 318 -5.00 23.04 -12.21
CA GLU A 318 -4.01 22.90 -13.30
C GLU A 318 -2.61 23.27 -12.82
N ILE A 319 -2.54 24.11 -11.79
CA ILE A 319 -1.32 24.48 -11.10
C ILE A 319 -1.53 24.23 -9.60
N THR A 320 -0.56 23.56 -8.97
CA THR A 320 -0.54 23.30 -7.53
C THR A 320 0.73 23.88 -6.93
N VAL A 321 0.57 24.72 -5.90
CA VAL A 321 1.69 25.32 -5.16
C VAL A 321 1.78 24.66 -3.78
N LEU A 322 2.98 24.21 -3.43
CA LEU A 322 3.31 23.58 -2.15
C LEU A 322 4.53 24.25 -1.51
N PRO A 323 4.49 24.58 -0.21
CA PRO A 323 5.68 24.99 0.53
C PRO A 323 6.78 23.92 0.51
N ASN A 324 8.02 24.35 0.33
CA ASN A 324 9.19 23.46 0.36
C ASN A 324 9.52 22.95 1.77
N SER A 325 8.92 23.56 2.79
CA SER A 325 9.17 23.24 4.18
C SER A 325 7.88 22.90 4.91
N GLU A 326 7.90 21.79 5.62
CA GLU A 326 6.85 21.40 6.55
C GLU A 326 6.56 22.51 7.58
N GLY A 327 5.28 22.72 7.88
CA GLY A 327 4.81 23.71 8.84
C GLY A 327 4.69 25.13 8.27
N VAL A 328 5.18 25.39 7.06
CA VAL A 328 4.98 26.67 6.34
C VAL A 328 3.62 26.68 5.67
N ILE A 329 2.84 27.74 5.86
CA ILE A 329 1.48 27.86 5.34
C ILE A 329 1.41 28.95 4.28
N LEU A 330 0.70 28.65 3.19
CA LEU A 330 0.39 29.61 2.15
C LEU A 330 -0.74 30.53 2.63
N SER A 331 -0.58 31.84 2.44
CA SER A 331 -1.53 32.83 2.94
C SER A 331 -1.90 33.82 1.84
N SER A 332 -3.01 34.54 2.04
CA SER A 332 -3.32 35.76 1.30
C SER A 332 -3.10 36.97 2.20
N ALA A 333 -2.51 38.04 1.67
CA ALA A 333 -2.32 39.30 2.39
C ALA A 333 -3.67 39.90 2.80
N THR A 334 -4.70 39.74 1.96
CA THR A 334 -6.06 40.24 2.26
C THR A 334 -6.78 39.45 3.36
N LYS A 335 -6.42 38.18 3.59
CA LYS A 335 -7.04 37.30 4.61
C LYS A 335 -6.16 37.11 5.86
N MET A 336 -5.06 37.85 5.98
CA MET A 336 -4.02 37.62 6.99
C MET A 336 -4.50 37.73 8.46
N LYS A 337 -5.55 38.53 8.72
CA LYS A 337 -6.03 38.80 10.09
C LYS A 337 -6.64 37.58 10.82
N SER A 338 -6.92 36.47 10.16
CA SER A 338 -7.72 35.36 10.74
C SER A 338 -6.99 34.05 11.05
N TYR A 339 -5.71 33.89 10.68
CA TYR A 339 -5.05 32.58 10.85
C TYR A 339 -4.40 32.42 12.23
N ASN A 340 -5.09 31.69 13.12
CA ASN A 340 -4.73 31.48 14.54
C ASN A 340 -4.30 30.04 14.88
N LYS A 341 -4.34 29.10 13.93
CA LYS A 341 -3.97 27.69 14.18
C LYS A 341 -2.47 27.56 14.47
N LYS A 342 -2.12 26.84 15.53
CA LYS A 342 -0.74 26.54 15.96
C LYS A 342 -0.22 25.21 15.40
N GLY A 343 -1.10 24.29 15.06
CA GLY A 343 -0.80 23.08 14.29
C GLY A 343 -1.59 23.04 12.99
N ASN A 344 -1.09 22.32 11.98
CA ASN A 344 -1.83 22.02 10.77
C ASN A 344 -1.32 20.71 10.13
N HIS A 345 -1.94 20.30 9.04
CA HIS A 345 -1.58 19.16 8.21
C HIS A 345 -1.81 19.49 6.72
N GLY A 346 -1.57 18.54 5.83
CA GLY A 346 -1.80 18.66 4.37
C GLY A 346 -0.54 18.68 3.51
N TRP A 347 0.64 18.50 4.10
CA TRP A 347 1.91 18.42 3.37
C TRP A 347 2.13 17.04 2.73
N ASP A 348 3.33 16.85 2.20
CA ASP A 348 3.81 15.60 1.63
C ASP A 348 3.53 14.40 2.56
N ASN A 349 2.88 13.39 2.01
CA ASN A 349 2.44 12.21 2.74
C ASN A 349 3.58 11.25 3.14
N THR A 350 4.82 11.52 2.75
CA THR A 350 6.02 10.78 3.20
C THR A 350 6.65 11.37 4.46
N LEU A 351 6.23 12.56 4.89
CA LEU A 351 6.76 13.19 6.10
C LEU A 351 6.37 12.36 7.33
N ALA A 352 7.34 12.18 8.24
CA ALA A 352 7.13 11.44 9.50
C ALA A 352 6.01 12.06 10.35
N SER A 353 5.86 13.38 10.32
CA SER A 353 4.81 14.11 11.03
C SER A 353 3.42 13.92 10.46
N MET A 354 3.31 13.52 9.19
CA MET A 354 2.04 13.27 8.51
C MET A 354 1.62 11.80 8.61
N GLN A 355 2.48 10.90 9.09
CA GLN A 355 2.12 9.49 9.26
C GLN A 355 0.99 9.33 10.28
N ALA A 356 0.02 8.51 9.90
CA ALA A 356 -1.14 8.13 10.70
C ALA A 356 -0.84 6.90 11.57
N ILE A 357 -1.64 6.67 12.60
CA ILE A 357 -1.61 5.42 13.36
C ILE A 357 -2.37 4.32 12.61
N PHE A 358 -1.92 3.08 12.77
CA PHE A 358 -2.70 1.88 12.49
C PHE A 358 -2.35 0.79 13.50
N MET A 359 -3.39 0.28 14.14
CA MET A 359 -3.32 -0.89 15.01
C MET A 359 -4.64 -1.65 14.94
N ALA A 360 -4.57 -2.98 15.05
CA ALA A 360 -5.75 -3.80 15.03
C ALA A 360 -5.61 -5.03 15.94
N ARG A 361 -6.74 -5.52 16.46
CA ARG A 361 -6.81 -6.77 17.25
C ARG A 361 -8.12 -7.49 16.97
N GLY A 362 -8.17 -8.75 17.38
CA GLY A 362 -9.37 -9.59 17.32
C GLY A 362 -9.16 -10.88 16.53
N PRO A 363 -10.21 -11.70 16.37
CA PRO A 363 -10.09 -13.07 15.86
C PRO A 363 -9.49 -13.20 14.45
N SER A 364 -9.50 -12.13 13.65
CA SER A 364 -8.99 -12.12 12.26
C SER A 364 -7.55 -11.64 12.15
N PHE A 365 -6.91 -11.25 13.26
CA PHE A 365 -5.57 -10.69 13.27
C PHE A 365 -4.58 -11.58 14.02
N ASN A 366 -3.35 -11.64 13.52
CA ASN A 366 -2.25 -12.25 14.27
C ASN A 366 -1.93 -11.42 15.52
N ILE A 367 -1.49 -12.11 16.57
CA ILE A 367 -1.13 -11.50 17.85
C ILE A 367 0.38 -11.19 17.83
N ASN A 368 0.76 -10.04 18.38
CA ASN A 368 2.14 -9.58 18.53
C ASN A 368 2.91 -9.50 17.20
N VAL A 369 2.27 -8.95 16.16
CA VAL A 369 2.88 -8.75 14.84
C VAL A 369 3.13 -7.27 14.59
N SER A 370 4.33 -6.95 14.10
CA SER A 370 4.68 -5.61 13.68
C SER A 370 5.04 -5.62 12.19
N ILE A 371 4.16 -5.04 11.36
CA ILE A 371 4.45 -4.79 9.95
C ILE A 371 5.19 -3.47 9.81
N ARG A 372 5.96 -3.30 8.73
CA ARG A 372 6.78 -2.10 8.52
C ARG A 372 5.89 -0.84 8.42
N SER A 373 5.02 -0.80 7.42
CA SER A 373 4.01 0.23 7.18
C SER A 373 2.95 -0.34 6.22
N LEU A 374 1.91 0.43 5.97
CA LEU A 374 0.89 0.21 4.94
C LEU A 374 0.36 1.56 4.45
N HIS A 375 -0.37 1.58 3.34
CA HIS A 375 -1.05 2.78 2.85
C HIS A 375 -2.48 2.82 3.36
N SER A 376 -3.03 4.02 3.57
CA SER A 376 -4.40 4.19 4.08
C SER A 376 -5.47 3.58 3.16
N VAL A 377 -5.22 3.51 1.85
CA VAL A 377 -6.09 2.83 0.88
C VAL A 377 -6.19 1.30 1.10
N ASP A 378 -5.24 0.68 1.80
CA ASP A 378 -5.26 -0.76 2.05
C ASP A 378 -6.33 -1.17 3.07
N ILE A 379 -6.78 -0.23 3.90
CA ILE A 379 -7.77 -0.48 4.95
C ILE A 379 -9.09 -0.99 4.37
N TYR A 380 -9.50 -0.47 3.20
CA TYR A 380 -10.69 -0.94 2.49
C TYR A 380 -10.63 -2.44 2.20
N HIS A 381 -9.52 -2.90 1.62
CA HIS A 381 -9.33 -4.31 1.26
C HIS A 381 -9.21 -5.21 2.48
N ILE A 382 -8.52 -4.75 3.53
CA ILE A 382 -8.45 -5.45 4.82
C ILE A 382 -9.86 -5.65 5.39
N ALA A 383 -10.68 -4.59 5.40
CA ALA A 383 -12.04 -4.65 5.89
C ALA A 383 -12.92 -5.58 5.03
N CYS A 384 -12.81 -5.50 3.70
CA CYS A 384 -13.49 -6.43 2.79
C CYS A 384 -13.10 -7.89 3.10
N ARG A 385 -11.81 -8.17 3.32
CA ARG A 385 -11.33 -9.53 3.62
C ARG A 385 -11.87 -10.08 4.94
N ILE A 386 -11.96 -9.25 5.98
CA ILE A 386 -12.53 -9.61 7.28
C ILE A 386 -14.03 -9.89 7.15
N LEU A 387 -14.76 -9.01 6.46
CA LEU A 387 -16.20 -9.09 6.28
C LEU A 387 -16.63 -10.06 5.17
N LYS A 388 -15.68 -10.76 4.52
CA LYS A 388 -15.92 -11.68 3.41
C LYS A 388 -16.67 -11.02 2.24
N LEU A 389 -16.30 -9.78 1.94
CA LEU A 389 -16.83 -8.97 0.84
C LEU A 389 -15.91 -9.07 -0.38
N HIS A 390 -16.51 -9.04 -1.57
CA HIS A 390 -15.80 -8.72 -2.81
C HIS A 390 -15.56 -7.20 -2.87
N PRO A 391 -14.30 -6.74 -2.99
CA PRO A 391 -14.01 -5.32 -3.11
C PRO A 391 -14.51 -4.74 -4.44
N ASN A 392 -14.78 -3.45 -4.46
CA ASN A 392 -15.03 -2.69 -5.68
C ASN A 392 -13.84 -2.85 -6.63
N PRO A 393 -14.04 -3.25 -7.91
CA PRO A 393 -12.96 -3.43 -8.87
C PRO A 393 -12.18 -2.15 -9.20
N HIS A 394 -12.72 -0.96 -8.86
CA HIS A 394 -12.03 0.32 -9.00
C HIS A 394 -11.20 0.72 -7.77
N ALA A 395 -11.28 -0.03 -6.66
CA ALA A 395 -10.44 0.22 -5.49
C ALA A 395 -8.98 -0.13 -5.81
N THR A 396 -8.08 0.80 -5.52
CA THR A 396 -6.63 0.57 -5.61
C THR A 396 -6.16 -0.18 -4.37
N ALA A 397 -5.17 -1.07 -4.51
CA ALA A 397 -4.49 -1.65 -3.37
C ALA A 397 -3.09 -1.04 -3.29
N GLY A 398 -2.85 -0.18 -2.30
CA GLY A 398 -1.61 0.58 -2.17
C GLY A 398 -0.42 -0.28 -1.77
N SER A 399 -0.64 -1.36 -1.01
CA SER A 399 0.36 -2.34 -0.58
C SER A 399 -0.01 -3.79 -0.90
N ILE A 400 -1.23 -4.08 -1.35
CA ILE A 400 -1.63 -5.43 -1.78
C ILE A 400 -1.32 -5.58 -3.27
N THR A 401 -0.04 -5.60 -3.58
CA THR A 401 0.43 -5.82 -4.95
C THR A 401 1.13 -7.17 -5.01
N LEU A 402 0.95 -7.88 -6.12
CA LEU A 402 1.60 -9.16 -6.34
C LEU A 402 3.11 -8.94 -6.42
N THR A 403 3.84 -9.25 -5.34
CA THR A 403 5.31 -9.12 -5.28
C THR A 403 6.04 -10.38 -5.69
N THR A 404 5.36 -11.52 -5.62
CA THR A 404 5.88 -12.84 -5.98
C THR A 404 4.86 -13.56 -6.85
N LEU A 405 5.29 -14.06 -8.00
CA LEU A 405 4.47 -14.81 -8.93
C LEU A 405 5.18 -16.11 -9.28
N ASP A 406 4.57 -17.23 -8.89
CA ASP A 406 5.05 -18.56 -9.26
C ASP A 406 4.25 -19.11 -10.43
N LEU A 407 4.90 -19.21 -11.58
CA LEU A 407 4.38 -19.80 -12.82
C LEU A 407 5.22 -21.01 -13.24
N SER A 408 6.02 -21.56 -12.34
CA SER A 408 6.84 -22.72 -12.64
C SER A 408 6.00 -23.96 -12.98
N LYS A 409 6.58 -24.89 -13.75
CA LYS A 409 5.94 -26.17 -14.10
C LYS A 409 4.60 -26.02 -14.83
N ASN A 410 4.54 -25.05 -15.74
CA ASN A 410 3.41 -24.86 -16.64
C ASN A 410 3.84 -25.11 -18.09
N SER A 411 2.91 -24.94 -19.03
CA SER A 411 3.16 -25.08 -20.47
C SER A 411 3.35 -23.72 -21.15
N ILE A 412 4.03 -22.77 -20.48
CA ILE A 412 4.27 -21.44 -21.03
C ILE A 412 5.37 -21.51 -22.11
N GLY A 413 4.98 -21.36 -23.38
CA GLY A 413 5.91 -21.22 -24.51
C GLY A 413 6.27 -19.76 -24.80
N ASP A 414 6.93 -19.52 -25.95
CA ASP A 414 7.43 -18.20 -26.34
C ASP A 414 6.36 -17.10 -26.38
N ILE A 415 5.14 -17.41 -26.86
CA ILE A 415 4.02 -16.45 -26.88
C ILE A 415 3.59 -16.07 -25.47
N GLY A 416 3.56 -17.04 -24.55
CA GLY A 416 3.23 -16.77 -23.14
C GLY A 416 4.31 -15.91 -22.48
N ALA A 417 5.59 -16.19 -22.77
CA ALA A 417 6.72 -15.39 -22.32
C ALA A 417 6.70 -13.96 -22.90
N GLN A 418 6.23 -13.78 -24.14
CA GLN A 418 5.99 -12.46 -24.73
C GLN A 418 4.99 -11.65 -23.91
N HIS A 419 3.81 -12.22 -23.63
CA HIS A 419 2.79 -11.53 -22.82
C HIS A 419 3.27 -11.22 -21.39
N LEU A 420 4.03 -12.13 -20.79
CA LEU A 420 4.68 -11.86 -19.50
C LEU A 420 5.68 -10.71 -19.62
N GLY A 421 6.51 -10.68 -20.67
CA GLY A 421 7.44 -9.59 -20.96
C GLY A 421 6.73 -8.24 -21.10
N ASP A 422 5.65 -8.16 -21.87
CA ASP A 422 4.85 -6.94 -22.04
C ASP A 422 4.26 -6.44 -20.72
N ALA A 423 3.76 -7.34 -19.88
CA ALA A 423 3.26 -7.01 -18.55
C ALA A 423 4.38 -6.55 -17.61
N LEU A 424 5.54 -7.22 -17.64
CA LEU A 424 6.70 -6.92 -16.79
C LEU A 424 7.30 -5.54 -17.06
N GLN A 425 7.25 -5.05 -18.31
CA GLN A 425 7.79 -3.73 -18.66
C GLN A 425 7.19 -2.58 -17.84
N ASN A 426 5.90 -2.69 -17.50
CA ASN A 426 5.16 -1.66 -16.76
C ASN A 426 4.83 -2.07 -15.32
N ASN A 427 5.20 -3.30 -14.94
CA ASN A 427 4.97 -3.78 -13.59
C ASN A 427 5.96 -3.10 -12.63
N THR A 428 5.44 -2.49 -11.57
CA THR A 428 6.22 -1.74 -10.58
C THR A 428 6.20 -2.38 -9.19
N THR A 429 5.83 -3.66 -9.10
CA THR A 429 5.51 -4.30 -7.81
C THR A 429 6.09 -5.70 -7.67
N LEU A 430 6.17 -6.46 -8.75
CA LEU A 430 6.72 -7.80 -8.79
C LEU A 430 8.23 -7.74 -8.59
N THR A 431 8.68 -8.45 -7.55
CA THR A 431 10.09 -8.53 -7.14
C THR A 431 10.67 -9.92 -7.41
N THR A 432 9.82 -10.95 -7.43
CA THR A 432 10.21 -12.35 -7.62
C THR A 432 9.31 -13.03 -8.64
N LEU A 433 9.91 -13.66 -9.65
CA LEU A 433 9.20 -14.39 -10.69
C LEU A 433 9.81 -15.78 -10.88
N PHE A 434 8.97 -16.81 -10.79
CA PHE A 434 9.34 -18.19 -11.06
C PHE A 434 8.78 -18.65 -12.41
N LEU A 435 9.67 -19.01 -13.34
CA LEU A 435 9.36 -19.51 -14.69
C LEU A 435 10.04 -20.84 -15.01
N GLN A 436 10.75 -21.45 -14.05
CA GLN A 436 11.41 -22.74 -14.26
C GLN A 436 10.43 -23.82 -14.72
N GLU A 437 10.93 -24.79 -15.48
CA GLU A 437 10.16 -25.94 -15.98
C GLU A 437 8.96 -25.52 -16.87
N ASN A 438 9.15 -24.48 -17.68
CA ASN A 438 8.25 -24.11 -18.77
C ASN A 438 8.97 -24.28 -20.12
N PRO A 439 8.26 -24.63 -21.21
CA PRO A 439 8.84 -24.78 -22.55
C PRO A 439 9.14 -23.43 -23.24
N ILE A 440 9.80 -22.50 -22.52
CA ILE A 440 10.24 -21.21 -23.06
C ILE A 440 11.49 -21.44 -23.91
N GLY A 441 11.44 -21.07 -25.19
CA GLY A 441 12.56 -21.11 -26.12
C GLY A 441 13.30 -19.77 -26.20
N VAL A 442 14.18 -19.65 -27.19
CA VAL A 442 15.02 -18.47 -27.41
C VAL A 442 14.20 -17.18 -27.56
N LEU A 443 13.11 -17.22 -28.35
CA LEU A 443 12.27 -16.03 -28.59
C LEU A 443 11.55 -15.56 -27.33
N GLY A 444 11.06 -16.50 -26.51
CA GLY A 444 10.47 -16.15 -25.23
C GLY A 444 11.47 -15.50 -24.27
N VAL A 445 12.72 -15.99 -24.26
CA VAL A 445 13.81 -15.37 -23.49
C VAL A 445 14.16 -13.98 -24.01
N GLN A 446 14.16 -13.76 -25.33
CA GLN A 446 14.35 -12.44 -25.91
C GLN A 446 13.30 -11.44 -25.40
N HIS A 447 12.02 -11.80 -25.39
CA HIS A 447 10.97 -10.93 -24.87
C HIS A 447 11.11 -10.63 -23.37
N LEU A 448 11.48 -11.63 -22.56
CA LEU A 448 11.76 -11.42 -21.15
C LEU A 448 12.99 -10.51 -20.94
N ALA A 449 14.04 -10.66 -21.76
CA ALA A 449 15.22 -9.81 -21.73
C ALA A 449 14.88 -8.35 -22.08
N ASP A 450 14.08 -8.11 -23.12
CA ASP A 450 13.60 -6.78 -23.48
C ASP A 450 12.79 -6.13 -22.35
N ALA A 451 12.01 -6.93 -21.63
CA ALA A 451 11.28 -6.46 -20.45
C ALA A 451 12.20 -6.09 -19.29
N LEU A 452 13.20 -6.93 -18.99
CA LEU A 452 14.19 -6.70 -17.93
C LEU A 452 14.99 -5.41 -18.13
N ARG A 453 15.23 -4.98 -19.38
CA ARG A 453 15.90 -3.70 -19.65
C ARG A 453 15.16 -2.49 -19.10
N LYS A 454 13.83 -2.55 -19.03
CA LYS A 454 12.97 -1.46 -18.57
C LYS A 454 12.47 -1.64 -17.15
N ASN A 455 12.29 -2.89 -16.72
CA ASN A 455 11.76 -3.20 -15.40
C ASN A 455 12.75 -2.76 -14.31
N THR A 456 12.24 -2.06 -13.29
CA THR A 456 13.03 -1.49 -12.19
C THR A 456 12.69 -2.10 -10.83
N THR A 457 12.00 -3.24 -10.79
CA THR A 457 11.47 -3.81 -9.54
C THR A 457 11.79 -5.28 -9.34
N LEU A 458 11.96 -6.03 -10.42
CA LEU A 458 12.31 -7.44 -10.35
C LEU A 458 13.74 -7.58 -9.84
N THR A 459 13.89 -8.30 -8.74
CA THR A 459 15.18 -8.56 -8.08
C THR A 459 15.59 -10.02 -8.19
N THR A 460 14.62 -10.92 -8.36
CA THR A 460 14.84 -12.37 -8.41
C THR A 460 14.08 -12.99 -9.59
N LEU A 461 14.80 -13.69 -10.46
CA LEU A 461 14.24 -14.42 -11.59
C LEU A 461 14.71 -15.87 -11.58
N TYR A 462 13.78 -16.81 -11.62
CA TYR A 462 14.05 -18.21 -11.90
C TYR A 462 13.61 -18.55 -13.31
N LEU A 463 14.58 -18.85 -14.17
CA LEU A 463 14.35 -19.17 -15.57
C LEU A 463 15.16 -20.42 -15.91
N SER A 464 14.50 -21.53 -16.18
CA SER A 464 15.16 -22.72 -16.71
C SER A 464 14.25 -23.42 -17.70
N SER A 465 14.84 -23.79 -18.83
CA SER A 465 14.18 -24.50 -19.93
C SER A 465 15.24 -25.13 -20.81
N HIS A 466 14.96 -26.34 -21.27
CA HIS A 466 15.86 -27.15 -22.11
C HIS A 466 16.07 -26.58 -23.53
N HIS A 467 15.37 -25.52 -23.93
CA HIS A 467 15.39 -24.98 -25.30
C HIS A 467 15.98 -23.56 -25.40
N ILE A 468 16.75 -23.12 -24.41
CA ILE A 468 17.30 -21.76 -24.36
C ILE A 468 18.66 -21.66 -25.05
N GLY A 469 19.63 -22.51 -24.69
CA GLY A 469 20.95 -22.54 -25.31
C GLY A 469 21.79 -21.27 -25.12
N ALA A 470 22.95 -21.22 -25.78
CA ALA A 470 23.86 -20.07 -25.73
C ALA A 470 23.25 -18.79 -26.33
N GLU A 471 22.39 -18.93 -27.34
CA GLU A 471 21.71 -17.79 -27.99
C GLU A 471 20.74 -17.10 -27.02
N GLY A 472 19.92 -17.87 -26.29
CA GLY A 472 19.06 -17.30 -25.27
C GLY A 472 19.84 -16.66 -24.11
N ALA A 473 21.00 -17.22 -23.74
CA ALA A 473 21.89 -16.62 -22.75
C ALA A 473 22.40 -15.23 -23.20
N GLN A 474 22.66 -15.04 -24.50
CA GLN A 474 23.11 -13.77 -25.06
C GLN A 474 22.07 -12.65 -24.89
N TYR A 475 20.76 -12.94 -25.09
CA TYR A 475 19.70 -11.96 -24.86
C TYR A 475 19.63 -11.51 -23.38
N LEU A 476 19.70 -12.46 -22.44
CA LEU A 476 19.73 -12.12 -21.01
C LEU A 476 20.95 -11.29 -20.65
N VAL A 477 22.13 -11.64 -21.17
CA VAL A 477 23.36 -10.87 -20.97
C VAL A 477 23.20 -9.43 -21.46
N HIS A 478 22.60 -9.22 -22.62
CA HIS A 478 22.33 -7.88 -23.12
C HIS A 478 21.40 -7.08 -22.19
N ALA A 479 20.38 -7.72 -21.63
CA ALA A 479 19.48 -7.08 -20.68
C ALA A 479 20.17 -6.72 -19.35
N LEU A 480 20.98 -7.64 -18.81
CA LEU A 480 21.68 -7.48 -17.53
C LEU A 480 22.79 -6.43 -17.57
N HIS A 481 23.24 -6.02 -18.76
CA HIS A 481 24.13 -4.88 -18.91
C HIS A 481 23.46 -3.55 -18.53
N TYR A 482 22.15 -3.44 -18.75
CA TYR A 482 21.37 -2.22 -18.46
C TYR A 482 20.52 -2.33 -17.20
N ASN A 483 20.08 -3.53 -16.84
CA ASN A 483 19.23 -3.74 -15.68
C ASN A 483 20.04 -3.53 -14.38
N MET A 484 19.58 -2.57 -13.57
CA MET A 484 20.22 -2.22 -12.31
C MET A 484 19.53 -2.81 -11.07
N THR A 485 18.61 -3.75 -11.24
CA THR A 485 17.71 -4.19 -10.16
C THR A 485 17.73 -5.69 -9.89
N LEU A 486 18.09 -6.50 -10.87
CA LEU A 486 18.16 -7.95 -10.72
C LEU A 486 19.40 -8.33 -9.91
N VAL A 487 19.14 -8.91 -8.73
CA VAL A 487 20.15 -9.30 -7.75
C VAL A 487 20.41 -10.81 -7.83
N THR A 488 19.40 -11.60 -8.18
CA THR A 488 19.47 -13.06 -8.21
C THR A 488 18.90 -13.61 -9.52
N LEU A 489 19.70 -14.42 -10.21
CA LEU A 489 19.30 -15.12 -11.42
C LEU A 489 19.56 -16.63 -11.27
N TYR A 490 18.51 -17.43 -11.34
CA TYR A 490 18.62 -18.87 -11.50
C TYR A 490 18.43 -19.23 -12.96
N PHE A 491 19.51 -19.64 -13.62
CA PHE A 491 19.56 -19.94 -15.05
C PHE A 491 20.17 -21.32 -15.31
N GLY A 492 19.69 -22.31 -14.56
CA GLY A 492 20.13 -23.71 -14.67
C GLY A 492 19.39 -24.50 -15.74
N ASN A 493 19.88 -25.69 -16.09
CA ASN A 493 19.25 -26.63 -17.02
C ASN A 493 18.82 -26.00 -18.35
N SER A 494 19.69 -25.16 -18.91
CA SER A 494 19.41 -24.36 -20.11
C SER A 494 20.33 -24.65 -21.29
N HIS A 495 21.18 -25.68 -21.19
CA HIS A 495 22.12 -26.11 -22.24
C HIS A 495 22.96 -24.97 -22.82
N ILE A 496 23.38 -24.02 -22.00
CA ILE A 496 24.11 -22.83 -22.48
C ILE A 496 25.54 -23.16 -22.91
N GLY A 497 26.13 -24.25 -22.37
CA GLY A 497 27.48 -24.71 -22.69
C GLY A 497 28.57 -23.68 -22.37
N ASP A 498 29.78 -23.93 -22.91
CA ASP A 498 30.94 -23.04 -22.71
C ASP A 498 30.73 -21.65 -23.31
N LEU A 499 30.05 -21.55 -24.46
CA LEU A 499 29.79 -20.29 -25.14
C LEU A 499 28.84 -19.39 -24.33
N GLY A 500 27.75 -19.96 -23.80
CA GLY A 500 26.85 -19.20 -22.94
C GLY A 500 27.50 -18.79 -21.61
N ALA A 501 28.36 -19.66 -21.05
CA ALA A 501 29.17 -19.32 -19.89
C ALA A 501 30.14 -18.17 -20.17
N GLN A 502 30.74 -18.12 -21.37
CA GLN A 502 31.57 -17.00 -21.81
C GLN A 502 30.77 -15.69 -21.86
N HIS A 503 29.58 -15.67 -22.48
CA HIS A 503 28.75 -14.47 -22.54
C HIS A 503 28.39 -13.94 -21.13
N LEU A 504 28.04 -14.84 -20.21
CA LEU A 504 27.77 -14.47 -18.82
C LEU A 504 29.03 -13.95 -18.12
N ALA A 505 30.18 -14.57 -18.34
CA ALA A 505 31.46 -14.13 -17.80
C ALA A 505 31.82 -12.71 -18.30
N ASP A 506 31.62 -12.41 -19.57
CA ASP A 506 31.91 -11.08 -20.12
C ASP A 506 30.99 -10.01 -19.51
N MET A 507 29.71 -10.33 -19.32
CA MET A 507 28.72 -9.45 -18.70
C MET A 507 29.04 -9.16 -17.23
N LEU A 508 29.38 -10.21 -16.47
CA LEU A 508 29.74 -10.12 -15.05
C LEU A 508 30.92 -9.18 -14.80
N ARG A 509 31.78 -8.93 -15.79
CA ARG A 509 32.91 -8.01 -15.63
C ARG A 509 32.47 -6.59 -15.27
N ASN A 510 31.35 -6.15 -15.81
CA ASN A 510 30.83 -4.79 -15.67
C ASN A 510 29.52 -4.71 -14.88
N ASN A 511 28.87 -5.84 -14.62
CA ASN A 511 27.64 -5.85 -13.83
C ASN A 511 27.94 -5.60 -12.35
N THR A 512 27.21 -4.66 -11.76
CA THR A 512 27.38 -4.21 -10.37
C THR A 512 26.19 -4.55 -9.48
N THR A 513 25.28 -5.41 -9.91
CA THR A 513 23.98 -5.62 -9.25
C THR A 513 23.71 -7.07 -8.91
N LEU A 514 24.11 -7.99 -9.79
CA LEU A 514 23.94 -9.42 -9.59
C LEU A 514 24.87 -9.90 -8.49
N SER A 515 24.27 -10.46 -7.44
CA SER A 515 24.96 -11.02 -6.27
C SER A 515 24.85 -12.54 -6.17
N ALA A 516 23.87 -13.15 -6.84
CA ALA A 516 23.69 -14.59 -6.89
C ALA A 516 23.35 -15.06 -8.31
N LEU A 517 24.09 -16.06 -8.79
CA LEU A 517 23.89 -16.67 -10.10
C LEU A 517 23.91 -18.20 -9.97
N SER A 518 22.88 -18.88 -10.48
CA SER A 518 22.89 -20.33 -10.64
C SER A 518 23.01 -20.72 -12.10
N LEU A 519 24.03 -21.53 -12.41
CA LEU A 519 24.27 -22.13 -13.72
C LEU A 519 24.29 -23.66 -13.61
N GLU A 520 23.55 -24.23 -12.66
CA GLU A 520 23.50 -25.68 -12.46
C GLU A 520 22.95 -26.41 -13.70
N GLY A 521 23.55 -27.53 -14.11
CA GLY A 521 22.98 -28.36 -15.17
C GLY A 521 23.11 -27.79 -16.60
N ASN A 522 24.13 -26.99 -16.88
CA ASN A 522 24.26 -26.24 -18.13
C ASN A 522 25.31 -26.79 -19.12
N GLU A 523 25.84 -27.97 -18.84
CA GLU A 523 26.87 -28.62 -19.65
C GLU A 523 28.17 -27.79 -19.78
N ILE A 524 28.45 -26.92 -18.82
CA ILE A 524 29.64 -26.07 -18.83
C ILE A 524 30.88 -26.95 -18.62
N GLY A 525 31.79 -26.89 -19.56
CA GLY A 525 33.07 -27.59 -19.59
C GLY A 525 34.22 -26.72 -19.06
N ILE A 526 35.43 -27.14 -19.40
CA ILE A 526 36.67 -26.51 -18.92
C ILE A 526 36.77 -25.06 -19.41
N HIS A 527 36.48 -24.80 -20.69
CA HIS A 527 36.62 -23.47 -21.27
C HIS A 527 35.64 -22.46 -20.67
N GLY A 528 34.38 -22.87 -20.46
CA GLY A 528 33.38 -22.01 -19.82
C GLY A 528 33.74 -21.67 -18.37
N ILE A 529 34.25 -22.66 -17.62
CA ILE A 529 34.78 -22.42 -16.27
C ILE A 529 35.97 -21.47 -16.30
N GLN A 530 36.90 -21.64 -17.24
CA GLN A 530 38.05 -20.75 -17.39
C GLN A 530 37.63 -19.29 -17.62
N HIS A 531 36.64 -19.06 -18.48
CA HIS A 531 36.07 -17.72 -18.71
C HIS A 531 35.45 -17.15 -17.43
N LEU A 532 34.61 -17.92 -16.73
CA LEU A 532 34.01 -17.50 -15.47
C LEU A 532 35.07 -17.13 -14.43
N THR A 533 36.07 -17.98 -14.22
CA THR A 533 37.14 -17.75 -13.24
C THR A 533 37.96 -16.51 -13.57
N ASN A 534 38.27 -16.27 -14.84
CA ASN A 534 39.00 -15.08 -15.27
C ASN A 534 38.23 -13.79 -14.96
N THR A 535 36.90 -13.79 -15.09
CA THR A 535 36.07 -12.62 -14.75
C THR A 535 35.90 -12.46 -13.23
N LEU A 536 35.74 -13.55 -12.47
CA LEU A 536 35.51 -13.51 -11.02
C LEU A 536 36.63 -12.80 -10.24
N GLN A 537 37.83 -12.70 -10.81
CA GLN A 537 38.94 -11.91 -10.26
C GLN A 537 38.66 -10.41 -10.22
N TYR A 538 37.78 -9.91 -11.10
CA TYR A 538 37.45 -8.49 -11.24
C TYR A 538 36.05 -8.14 -10.73
N ASN A 539 35.10 -9.08 -10.78
CA ASN A 539 33.74 -8.84 -10.32
C ASN A 539 33.68 -8.79 -8.78
N THR A 540 33.18 -7.69 -8.23
CA THR A 540 33.10 -7.45 -6.78
C THR A 540 31.72 -7.72 -6.18
N THR A 541 30.70 -7.99 -7.00
CA THR A 541 29.30 -8.02 -6.56
C THR A 541 28.73 -9.43 -6.44
N LEU A 542 29.17 -10.37 -7.27
CA LEU A 542 28.69 -11.74 -7.26
C LEU A 542 29.24 -12.47 -6.02
N VAL A 543 28.39 -12.74 -5.04
CA VAL A 543 28.76 -13.43 -3.79
C VAL A 543 28.53 -14.94 -3.93
N THR A 544 27.49 -15.34 -4.65
CA THR A 544 27.05 -16.75 -4.74
C THR A 544 27.03 -17.21 -6.19
N LEU A 545 27.74 -18.31 -6.49
CA LEU A 545 27.76 -18.95 -7.80
C LEU A 545 27.51 -20.45 -7.66
N TYR A 546 26.40 -20.95 -8.22
CA TYR A 546 26.07 -22.38 -8.23
C TYR A 546 26.45 -23.01 -9.58
N LEU A 547 27.36 -24.00 -9.55
CA LEU A 547 27.88 -24.70 -10.74
C LEU A 547 27.61 -26.22 -10.71
N GLY A 548 26.67 -26.68 -9.88
CA GLY A 548 26.30 -28.10 -9.79
C GLY A 548 25.97 -28.72 -11.15
N ASN A 549 26.09 -30.04 -11.29
CA ASN A 549 25.67 -30.77 -12.49
C ASN A 549 26.25 -30.25 -13.82
N ASN A 550 27.48 -29.73 -13.83
CA ASN A 550 28.21 -29.33 -15.03
C ASN A 550 29.36 -30.30 -15.37
N ARG A 551 30.03 -30.09 -16.52
CA ARG A 551 31.13 -30.91 -17.04
C ARG A 551 32.51 -30.32 -16.68
N ILE A 552 32.68 -29.86 -15.43
CA ILE A 552 33.84 -29.09 -14.95
C ILE A 552 35.18 -29.83 -15.10
N GLN A 553 35.19 -31.14 -14.81
CA GLN A 553 36.39 -32.00 -14.86
C GLN A 553 37.54 -31.51 -13.95
N ALA A 554 38.68 -32.21 -13.99
CA ALA A 554 39.83 -31.91 -13.13
C ALA A 554 40.43 -30.52 -13.39
N LEU A 555 40.60 -30.14 -14.66
CA LEU A 555 41.21 -28.87 -15.03
C LEU A 555 40.30 -27.67 -14.72
N GLY A 556 38.98 -27.81 -14.87
CA GLY A 556 38.05 -26.77 -14.42
C GLY A 556 38.03 -26.61 -12.90
N ALA A 557 38.18 -27.71 -12.14
CA ALA A 557 38.32 -27.63 -10.69
C ALA A 557 39.61 -26.92 -10.27
N GLN A 558 40.70 -27.09 -11.02
CA GLN A 558 41.94 -26.34 -10.84
C GLN A 558 41.72 -24.83 -11.07
N HIS A 559 41.09 -24.42 -12.18
CA HIS A 559 40.76 -23.01 -12.42
C HIS A 559 39.93 -22.38 -11.30
N LEU A 560 38.94 -23.11 -10.76
CA LEU A 560 38.16 -22.65 -9.61
C LEU A 560 39.04 -22.51 -8.36
N ALA A 561 39.89 -23.49 -8.08
CA ALA A 561 40.80 -23.47 -6.94
C ALA A 561 41.77 -22.28 -7.00
N ASP A 562 42.23 -21.88 -8.19
CA ASP A 562 43.13 -20.74 -8.38
C ASP A 562 42.50 -19.39 -8.04
N VAL A 563 41.16 -19.27 -8.11
CA VAL A 563 40.43 -18.01 -7.84
C VAL A 563 39.92 -17.90 -6.40
N LEU A 564 39.75 -19.01 -5.68
CA LEU A 564 39.31 -19.00 -4.28
C LEU A 564 40.21 -18.18 -3.32
N PRO A 565 41.56 -18.18 -3.44
CA PRO A 565 42.43 -17.41 -2.56
C PRO A 565 42.34 -15.89 -2.78
N LEU A 566 41.94 -15.44 -3.98
CA LEU A 566 41.90 -14.03 -4.36
C LEU A 566 40.74 -13.25 -3.71
N ARG A 567 39.86 -13.93 -2.96
CA ARG A 567 38.65 -13.36 -2.34
C ARG A 567 38.61 -13.47 -0.80
N ILE A 568 39.72 -13.79 -0.15
CA ILE A 568 39.80 -13.77 1.32
C ILE A 568 39.99 -12.31 1.77
N ASP A 569 38.91 -11.52 1.69
CA ASP A 569 38.73 -10.32 2.50
C ASP A 569 37.27 -10.28 3.00
N ASP A 570 37.14 -10.54 4.31
CA ASP A 570 36.03 -10.28 5.24
C ASP A 570 34.60 -10.12 4.68
N LYS A 571 33.92 -11.25 4.43
CA LYS A 571 32.64 -11.64 5.06
C LYS A 571 32.09 -12.95 4.45
N ILE A 572 32.14 -14.00 5.27
CA ILE A 572 31.32 -15.23 5.18
C ILE A 572 31.76 -16.23 4.09
N SER A 573 32.74 -17.05 4.44
CA SER A 573 32.99 -18.36 3.82
C SER A 573 32.06 -19.43 4.45
N LYS A 574 30.99 -19.81 3.73
CA LYS A 574 30.32 -21.12 3.86
C LYS A 574 29.30 -21.30 2.72
N HIS A 575 29.68 -22.02 1.67
CA HIS A 575 28.87 -22.93 0.82
C HIS A 575 29.43 -23.06 -0.60
N LEU A 576 30.62 -23.65 -0.75
CA LEU A 576 31.12 -24.06 -2.07
C LEU A 576 31.40 -25.56 -2.23
N LEU A 577 31.15 -26.39 -1.21
CA LEU A 577 31.25 -27.84 -1.36
C LEU A 577 30.21 -28.55 -0.48
N SER A 578 29.03 -28.84 -1.05
CA SER A 578 28.20 -29.94 -0.55
C SER A 578 27.35 -30.55 -1.65
N SER A 579 27.94 -31.47 -2.41
CA SER A 579 27.20 -32.53 -3.08
C SER A 579 26.72 -33.53 -2.02
N LYS A 580 25.59 -33.25 -1.36
CA LYS A 580 24.79 -34.21 -0.58
C LYS A 580 23.55 -33.48 -0.04
N SER A 581 22.47 -33.45 -0.82
CA SER A 581 21.06 -33.34 -0.37
C SER A 581 20.10 -33.33 -1.58
N CYS A 582 20.15 -34.36 -2.42
CA CYS A 582 19.02 -34.67 -3.29
C CYS A 582 18.68 -36.15 -3.07
N LYS A 583 17.94 -36.40 -1.98
CA LYS A 583 17.19 -37.64 -1.69
C LYS A 583 16.38 -37.43 -0.41
N LYS A 584 15.19 -36.86 -0.56
CA LYS A 584 13.93 -37.20 0.16
C LYS A 584 12.88 -36.12 -0.10
N MET A 585 12.06 -36.36 -1.11
CA MET A 585 10.64 -35.98 -1.15
C MET A 585 9.97 -37.00 -2.08
N PHE A 586 9.41 -38.04 -1.46
CA PHE A 586 8.12 -38.58 -1.88
C PHE A 586 7.07 -37.82 -1.09
#